data_AF-A0A9N9X0P8-F1
#
_entry.id   AF-A0A9N9X0P8-F1
#
_cell.length_a   1.000
_cell.length_b   1.000
_cell.length_c   1.000
_cell.angle_alpha   90.00
_cell.angle_beta   90.00
_cell.angle_gamma   90.00
#
_symmetry.space_group_name_H-M   'P 1'
#
loop_
_entity.id
_entity.type
_entity.pdbx_description
1 polymer ?
#
loop_
_entity_poly.entity_id
_entity_poly.type
_entity_poly.pdbx_seq_one_letter_code
_entity_poly.pdbx_strand_id
1 'polypeptide(L)'
;MSVVLKNLYHGYFWIFDELSDVRTSNLLFSSPFSIIAVMVIYVHAVKIWGPKLMENRQPYNIKNIIMTYDILQILLNTYISVQALRQVAIIQIDCGAIDWSDNPKSLEQLSIMKYFFGLKLVDLVETIFFVLRKSYRQISFLHVYHHAGMVLCSYLGFRFFGGGLSLWLPMLNGFVHVVMFVYYFLTAVDSSWKQSTAFKRTLTQIQLIQFGVFIVVYGSVFFRKCEYPSFACYLFVPQNVFMILLFGDFYLKTYVFSKSKNVKNAK
;
A
#
# COMPACT_ATOMS: atom_id res chain seq x y z
N MET A 1 -9.79 28.62 24.33
CA MET A 1 -9.76 27.14 24.28
C MET A 1 -11.08 26.54 23.78
N SER A 2 -12.25 27.01 24.26
CA SER A 2 -13.58 26.53 23.80
C SER A 2 -13.87 26.74 22.31
N VAL A 3 -13.49 27.89 21.73
CA VAL A 3 -13.69 28.18 20.29
C VAL A 3 -12.85 27.25 19.41
N VAL A 4 -11.60 26.98 19.79
CA VAL A 4 -10.72 26.04 19.08
C VAL A 4 -11.27 24.63 19.16
N LEU A 5 -11.70 24.18 20.35
CA LEU A 5 -12.31 22.86 20.53
C LEU A 5 -13.62 22.73 19.74
N LYS A 6 -14.45 23.78 19.71
CA LYS A 6 -15.71 23.80 18.95
C LYS A 6 -15.44 23.75 17.44
N ASN A 7 -14.44 24.48 16.95
CA ASN A 7 -14.05 24.44 15.54
C ASN A 7 -13.44 23.08 15.15
N LEU A 8 -12.64 22.46 16.02
CA LEU A 8 -12.13 21.11 15.82
C LEU A 8 -13.24 20.06 15.83
N TYR A 9 -14.20 20.19 16.73
CA TYR A 9 -15.39 19.34 16.79
C TYR A 9 -16.19 19.48 15.49
N HIS A 10 -16.60 20.67 15.09
CA HIS A 10 -17.36 20.86 13.85
C HIS A 10 -16.58 20.41 12.61
N GLY A 11 -15.27 20.68 12.55
CA GLY A 11 -14.41 20.20 11.46
C GLY A 11 -14.33 18.67 11.40
N TYR A 12 -14.29 18.01 12.55
CA TYR A 12 -14.32 16.54 12.63
C TYR A 12 -15.63 15.97 12.05
N PHE A 13 -16.79 16.44 12.53
CA PHE A 13 -18.10 15.95 12.04
C PHE A 13 -18.30 16.26 10.55
N TRP A 14 -17.84 17.43 10.10
CA TRP A 14 -17.91 17.80 8.68
C TRP A 14 -17.06 16.89 7.79
N ILE A 15 -15.82 16.58 8.18
CA ILE A 15 -14.95 15.70 7.39
C ILE A 15 -15.40 14.24 7.47
N PHE A 16 -15.72 13.73 8.65
CA PHE A 16 -15.87 12.29 8.86
C PHE A 16 -17.32 11.81 8.82
N ASP A 17 -18.31 12.69 8.94
CA ASP A 17 -19.70 12.32 8.78
C ASP A 17 -20.27 12.87 7.47
N GLU A 18 -20.09 14.16 7.15
CA GLU A 18 -20.71 14.78 5.96
C GLU A 18 -19.98 14.48 4.63
N LEU A 19 -18.65 14.55 4.59
CA LEU A 19 -17.86 14.31 3.36
C LEU A 19 -17.67 12.84 3.02
N SER A 20 -18.11 11.98 3.92
CA SER A 20 -17.73 10.59 4.00
C SER A 20 -18.76 9.71 3.27
N ASP A 21 -18.33 8.61 2.66
CA ASP A 21 -19.29 7.72 1.97
C ASP A 21 -20.23 7.07 2.99
N VAL A 22 -21.52 7.44 2.95
CA VAL A 22 -22.55 6.96 3.89
C VAL A 22 -22.66 5.44 3.90
N ARG A 23 -22.32 4.76 2.79
CA ARG A 23 -22.33 3.29 2.65
C ARG A 23 -21.26 2.63 3.52
N THR A 24 -20.31 3.39 4.04
CA THR A 24 -19.19 2.90 4.87
C THR A 24 -19.33 3.21 6.37
N SER A 25 -20.40 3.89 6.76
CA SER A 25 -20.63 4.39 8.13
C SER A 25 -20.69 3.30 9.21
N ASN A 26 -21.21 2.12 8.89
CA ASN A 26 -21.40 1.01 9.85
C ASN A 26 -20.20 0.03 9.96
N LEU A 27 -19.05 0.36 9.38
CA LEU A 27 -17.88 -0.54 9.34
C LEU A 27 -16.96 -0.33 10.56
N LEU A 28 -16.26 -1.39 10.98
CA LEU A 28 -15.36 -1.45 12.16
C LEU A 28 -14.25 -0.36 12.19
N PHE A 29 -13.98 0.27 11.05
CA PHE A 29 -12.99 1.35 10.90
C PHE A 29 -13.63 2.70 10.53
N SER A 30 -14.91 2.92 10.80
CA SER A 30 -15.58 4.18 10.46
C SER A 30 -14.90 5.41 11.07
N SER A 31 -14.33 5.26 12.28
CA SER A 31 -13.59 6.33 12.97
C SER A 31 -12.12 6.45 12.51
N PRO A 32 -11.64 7.67 12.20
CA PRO A 32 -10.24 7.90 11.84
C PRO A 32 -9.27 7.64 12.99
N PHE A 33 -9.75 7.75 14.25
CA PHE A 33 -8.93 7.48 15.43
C PHE A 33 -8.48 6.02 15.48
N SER A 34 -9.30 5.09 14.96
CA SER A 34 -8.94 3.68 14.87
C SER A 34 -7.70 3.48 13.99
N ILE A 35 -7.59 4.21 12.87
CA ILE A 35 -6.46 4.10 11.94
C ILE A 35 -5.21 4.75 12.52
N ILE A 36 -5.36 5.92 13.15
CA ILE A 36 -4.24 6.57 13.85
C ILE A 36 -3.70 5.65 14.94
N ALA A 37 -4.59 5.03 15.73
CA ALA A 37 -4.20 4.07 16.75
C ALA A 37 -3.46 2.87 16.15
N VAL A 38 -3.97 2.27 15.06
CA VAL A 38 -3.30 1.17 14.36
C VAL A 38 -1.91 1.57 13.87
N MET A 39 -1.75 2.76 13.26
CA MET A 39 -0.45 3.24 12.77
C MET A 39 0.54 3.47 13.91
N VAL A 40 0.11 4.13 15.00
CA VAL A 40 0.94 4.37 16.18
C VAL A 40 1.37 3.05 16.80
N ILE A 41 0.44 2.14 17.04
CA ILE A 41 0.71 0.80 17.59
C ILE A 41 1.69 0.05 16.68
N TYR A 42 1.47 0.04 15.37
CA TYR A 42 2.35 -0.63 14.41
C TYR A 42 3.78 -0.10 14.49
N VAL A 43 3.98 1.23 14.43
CA VAL A 43 5.32 1.83 14.50
C VAL A 43 6.01 1.49 15.82
N HIS A 44 5.32 1.62 16.95
CA HIS A 44 5.87 1.29 18.27
C HIS A 44 6.19 -0.20 18.38
N ALA A 45 5.31 -1.06 17.87
CA ALA A 45 5.50 -2.51 17.88
C ALA A 45 6.75 -2.92 17.09
N VAL A 46 6.98 -2.36 15.89
CA VAL A 46 8.08 -2.81 15.03
C VAL A 46 9.42 -2.11 15.30
N LYS A 47 9.40 -0.88 15.85
CA LYS A 47 10.63 -0.11 16.14
C LYS A 47 11.09 -0.19 17.58
N ILE A 48 10.19 -0.42 18.54
CA ILE A 48 10.51 -0.32 19.97
C ILE A 48 10.22 -1.64 20.68
N TRP A 49 8.94 -2.04 20.75
CA TRP A 49 8.55 -3.18 21.59
C TRP A 49 9.09 -4.50 21.05
N GLY A 50 8.91 -4.76 19.76
CA GLY A 50 9.35 -5.98 19.11
C GLY A 50 10.87 -6.20 19.22
N PRO A 51 11.72 -5.23 18.82
CA PRO A 51 13.16 -5.35 19.01
C PRO A 51 13.59 -5.58 20.46
N LYS A 52 12.97 -4.87 21.41
CA LYS A 52 13.23 -5.03 22.85
C LYS A 52 12.85 -6.42 23.37
N LEU A 53 11.71 -6.96 22.94
CA LEU A 53 11.28 -8.32 23.29
C LEU A 53 12.20 -9.40 22.69
N MET A 54 12.79 -9.12 21.52
CA MET A 54 13.67 -10.04 20.81
C MET A 54 15.14 -9.92 21.22
N GLU A 55 15.54 -8.90 21.98
CA GLU A 55 16.94 -8.62 22.34
C GLU A 55 17.65 -9.87 22.86
N ASN A 56 17.08 -10.50 23.89
CA ASN A 56 17.62 -11.69 24.56
C ASN A 56 17.09 -13.02 24.00
N ARG A 57 16.44 -13.03 22.83
CA ARG A 57 15.88 -14.24 22.20
C ARG A 57 16.62 -14.59 20.92
N GLN A 58 16.66 -15.89 20.56
CA GLN A 58 17.14 -16.31 19.25
C GLN A 58 16.09 -16.00 18.16
N PRO A 59 16.50 -15.76 16.91
CA PRO A 59 15.54 -15.54 15.82
C PRO A 59 14.64 -16.76 15.64
N TYR A 60 13.33 -16.55 15.55
CA TYR A 60 12.37 -17.64 15.44
C TYR A 60 12.43 -18.30 14.05
N ASN A 61 12.38 -19.64 14.03
CA ASN A 61 12.21 -20.40 12.79
C ASN A 61 10.73 -20.50 12.41
N ILE A 62 10.23 -19.45 11.77
CA ILE A 62 8.83 -19.33 11.31
C ILE A 62 8.69 -19.54 9.80
N LYS A 63 9.57 -20.34 9.18
CA LYS A 63 9.62 -20.54 7.72
C LYS A 63 8.26 -20.95 7.15
N ASN A 64 7.61 -21.96 7.73
CA ASN A 64 6.35 -22.49 7.22
C ASN A 64 5.21 -21.46 7.34
N ILE A 65 5.20 -20.66 8.42
CA ILE A 65 4.22 -19.59 8.62
C ILE A 65 4.39 -18.52 7.54
N ILE A 66 5.63 -18.11 7.23
CA ILE A 66 5.90 -17.14 6.16
C ILE A 66 5.47 -17.69 4.81
N MET A 67 5.77 -18.96 4.51
CA MET A 67 5.36 -19.58 3.25
C MET A 67 3.83 -19.63 3.10
N THR A 68 3.10 -20.00 4.15
CA THR A 68 1.63 -19.99 4.14
C THR A 68 1.09 -18.56 3.98
N TYR A 69 1.68 -17.59 4.67
CA TYR A 69 1.33 -16.19 4.53
C TYR A 69 1.55 -15.67 3.10
N ASP A 70 2.70 -15.97 2.49
CA ASP A 70 3.01 -15.55 1.12
C ASP A 70 2.02 -16.15 0.11
N ILE A 71 1.64 -17.42 0.27
CA ILE A 71 0.59 -18.06 -0.57
C ILE A 71 -0.75 -17.34 -0.41
N LEU A 72 -1.18 -17.10 0.83
CA LEU A 72 -2.45 -16.40 1.08
C LEU A 72 -2.43 -14.99 0.48
N GLN A 73 -1.31 -14.28 0.62
CA GLN A 73 -1.12 -12.96 0.03
C GLN A 73 -1.18 -13.01 -1.50
N ILE A 74 -0.56 -14.00 -2.15
CA ILE A 74 -0.65 -14.20 -3.60
C ILE A 74 -2.12 -14.38 -4.00
N LEU A 75 -2.86 -15.26 -3.34
CA LEU A 75 -4.25 -15.55 -3.67
C LEU A 75 -5.16 -14.33 -3.46
N LEU A 76 -5.04 -13.64 -2.34
CA LEU A 76 -5.86 -12.47 -2.01
C LEU A 76 -5.56 -11.27 -2.93
N ASN A 77 -4.28 -10.97 -3.19
CA ASN A 77 -3.91 -9.90 -4.13
C ASN A 77 -4.35 -10.24 -5.55
N THR A 78 -4.25 -11.50 -5.97
CA THR A 78 -4.73 -11.94 -7.29
C THR A 78 -6.24 -11.74 -7.41
N TYR A 79 -7.01 -12.20 -6.41
CA TYR A 79 -8.46 -12.05 -6.41
C TYR A 79 -8.87 -10.57 -6.50
N ILE A 80 -8.34 -9.72 -5.63
CA ILE A 80 -8.67 -8.28 -5.61
C ILE A 80 -8.23 -7.58 -6.89
N SER A 81 -7.03 -7.88 -7.39
CA SER A 81 -6.50 -7.28 -8.63
C SER A 81 -7.34 -7.65 -9.85
N VAL A 82 -7.77 -8.92 -9.97
CA VAL A 82 -8.63 -9.37 -11.07
C VAL A 82 -10.01 -8.73 -11.01
N GLN A 83 -10.62 -8.61 -9.83
CA GLN A 83 -11.91 -7.94 -9.70
C GLN A 83 -11.80 -6.44 -10.01
N ALA A 84 -10.74 -5.78 -9.54
CA ALA A 84 -10.48 -4.39 -9.88
C ALA A 84 -10.24 -4.20 -11.38
N LEU A 85 -9.48 -5.09 -12.03
CA LEU A 85 -9.25 -5.08 -13.48
C LEU A 85 -10.55 -5.19 -14.27
N ARG A 86 -11.46 -6.08 -13.87
CA ARG A 86 -12.77 -6.21 -14.53
C ARG A 86 -13.57 -4.91 -14.46
N GLN A 87 -13.57 -4.24 -13.30
CA GLN A 87 -14.26 -2.96 -13.15
C GLN A 87 -13.57 -1.85 -13.96
N VAL A 88 -12.24 -1.75 -13.92
CA VAL A 88 -11.45 -0.76 -14.67
C VAL A 88 -11.55 -0.96 -16.18
N ALA A 89 -11.68 -2.19 -16.67
CA ALA A 89 -11.85 -2.45 -18.11
C ALA A 89 -13.22 -1.99 -18.63
N ILE A 90 -14.24 -1.95 -17.77
CA ILE A 90 -15.60 -1.52 -18.11
C ILE A 90 -15.75 0.01 -17.98
N ILE A 91 -15.08 0.59 -17.01
CA ILE A 91 -15.02 2.05 -16.81
C ILE A 91 -14.08 2.61 -17.88
N GLN A 92 -14.42 3.70 -18.56
CA GLN A 92 -13.48 4.33 -19.48
C GLN A 92 -12.15 4.57 -18.74
N ILE A 93 -11.08 3.97 -19.28
CA ILE A 93 -9.75 3.74 -18.68
C ILE A 93 -9.18 4.99 -17.97
N ASP A 94 -9.53 6.19 -18.44
CA ASP A 94 -8.90 7.44 -17.99
C ASP A 94 -9.77 8.39 -17.14
N CYS A 95 -11.06 8.14 -16.93
CA CYS A 95 -11.94 9.17 -16.32
C CYS A 95 -13.21 8.60 -15.66
N GLY A 96 -13.05 7.58 -14.82
CA GLY A 96 -14.17 6.96 -14.09
C GLY A 96 -14.70 7.82 -12.95
N ALA A 97 -15.93 8.31 -13.08
CA ALA A 97 -16.67 8.92 -11.97
C ALA A 97 -16.95 7.90 -10.86
N ILE A 98 -17.13 8.38 -9.62
CA ILE A 98 -17.57 7.56 -8.50
C ILE A 98 -19.10 7.52 -8.52
N ASP A 99 -19.66 6.31 -8.52
CA ASP A 99 -21.09 6.11 -8.35
C ASP A 99 -21.42 5.98 -6.86
N TRP A 100 -22.18 6.94 -6.35
CA TRP A 100 -22.57 7.05 -4.94
C TRP A 100 -23.89 6.34 -4.61
N SER A 101 -24.57 5.76 -5.60
CA SER A 101 -25.83 5.04 -5.39
C SER A 101 -25.62 3.69 -4.68
N ASP A 102 -26.70 3.04 -4.26
CA ASP A 102 -26.67 1.68 -3.68
C ASP A 102 -26.89 0.59 -4.73
N ASN A 103 -26.52 0.86 -6.00
CA ASN A 103 -26.67 -0.15 -7.04
C ASN A 103 -25.64 -1.28 -6.87
N PRO A 104 -25.92 -2.50 -7.39
CA PRO A 104 -25.04 -3.65 -7.17
C PRO A 104 -23.59 -3.42 -7.65
N LYS A 105 -23.40 -2.67 -8.74
CA LYS A 105 -22.08 -2.42 -9.33
C LYS A 105 -21.23 -1.50 -8.45
N SER A 106 -21.81 -0.40 -7.96
CA SER A 106 -21.14 0.56 -7.09
C SER A 106 -20.79 -0.07 -5.73
N LEU A 107 -21.68 -0.89 -5.18
CA LEU A 107 -21.42 -1.67 -3.96
C LEU A 107 -20.31 -2.72 -4.16
N GLU A 108 -20.21 -3.32 -5.34
CA GLU A 108 -19.10 -4.20 -5.70
C GLU A 108 -17.77 -3.42 -5.73
N GLN A 109 -17.74 -2.25 -6.37
CA GLN A 109 -16.54 -1.38 -6.41
C GLN A 109 -16.09 -0.95 -5.01
N LEU A 110 -17.04 -0.52 -4.18
CA LEU A 110 -16.76 -0.18 -2.80
C LEU A 110 -16.25 -1.39 -2.01
N SER A 111 -16.80 -2.57 -2.26
CA SER A 111 -16.34 -3.81 -1.62
C SER A 111 -14.91 -4.17 -2.01
N ILE A 112 -14.51 -3.97 -3.27
CA ILE A 112 -13.12 -4.14 -3.72
C ILE A 112 -12.19 -3.20 -2.95
N MET A 113 -12.54 -1.92 -2.81
CA MET A 113 -11.76 -0.94 -2.05
C MET A 113 -11.66 -1.31 -0.57
N LYS A 114 -12.75 -1.79 0.03
CA LYS A 114 -12.79 -2.29 1.41
C LYS A 114 -11.88 -3.50 1.61
N TYR A 115 -11.93 -4.49 0.71
CA TYR A 115 -11.05 -5.66 0.78
C TYR A 115 -9.59 -5.29 0.56
N PHE A 116 -9.31 -4.34 -0.33
CA PHE A 116 -7.95 -3.83 -0.53
C PHE A 116 -7.41 -3.14 0.73
N PHE A 117 -8.21 -2.32 1.42
CA PHE A 117 -7.83 -1.75 2.71
C PHE A 117 -7.53 -2.83 3.76
N GLY A 118 -8.41 -3.85 3.87
CA GLY A 118 -8.17 -4.99 4.74
C GLY A 118 -6.85 -5.70 4.42
N LEU A 119 -6.53 -5.86 3.14
CA LEU A 119 -5.26 -6.46 2.70
C LEU A 119 -4.05 -5.63 3.10
N LYS A 120 -4.12 -4.29 3.03
CA LYS A 120 -3.02 -3.41 3.48
C LYS A 120 -2.80 -3.48 4.99
N LEU A 121 -3.84 -3.75 5.79
CA LEU A 121 -3.68 -4.04 7.22
C LEU A 121 -2.94 -5.37 7.43
N VAL A 122 -3.27 -6.40 6.65
CA VAL A 122 -2.59 -7.70 6.71
C VAL A 122 -1.12 -7.58 6.28
N ASP A 123 -0.80 -6.71 5.32
CA ASP A 123 0.59 -6.43 4.90
C ASP A 123 1.48 -5.96 6.07
N LEU A 124 0.91 -5.37 7.15
CA LEU A 124 1.69 -4.97 8.32
C LEU A 124 2.32 -6.17 9.05
N VAL A 125 1.70 -7.35 8.97
CA VAL A 125 2.17 -8.60 9.60
C VAL A 125 3.56 -9.00 9.07
N GLU A 126 3.87 -8.69 7.81
CA GLU A 126 5.19 -8.96 7.24
C GLU A 126 6.32 -8.31 8.06
N THR A 127 6.09 -7.08 8.53
CA THR A 127 7.08 -6.36 9.33
C THR A 127 7.28 -7.03 10.69
N ILE A 128 6.23 -7.64 11.23
CA ILE A 128 6.32 -8.46 12.46
C ILE A 128 7.21 -9.67 12.22
N PHE A 129 7.08 -10.34 11.06
CA PHE A 129 7.98 -11.45 10.71
C PHE A 129 9.44 -11.02 10.61
N PHE A 130 9.73 -9.81 10.10
CA PHE A 130 11.09 -9.27 10.09
C PHE A 130 11.65 -9.09 11.50
N VAL A 131 10.85 -8.59 12.43
CA VAL A 131 11.25 -8.47 13.85
C VAL A 131 11.52 -9.84 14.46
N LEU A 132 10.59 -10.79 14.32
CA LEU A 132 10.70 -12.14 14.90
C LEU A 132 11.91 -12.92 14.37
N ARG A 133 12.34 -12.62 13.13
CA ARG A 133 13.55 -13.19 12.51
C ARG A 133 14.82 -12.37 12.74
N LYS A 134 14.76 -11.28 13.50
CA LYS A 134 15.87 -10.31 13.68
C LYS A 134 16.42 -9.75 12.37
N SER A 135 15.59 -9.65 11.33
CA SER A 135 15.97 -9.14 10.02
C SER A 135 15.78 -7.62 9.92
N TYR A 136 16.33 -6.88 10.89
CA TYR A 136 16.08 -5.44 11.05
C TYR A 136 16.51 -4.58 9.86
N ARG A 137 17.47 -5.06 9.06
CA ARG A 137 17.89 -4.41 7.80
C ARG A 137 16.73 -4.27 6.81
N GLN A 138 15.73 -5.15 6.86
CA GLN A 138 14.53 -5.06 6.01
C GLN A 138 13.56 -3.97 6.49
N ILE A 139 13.58 -3.61 7.78
CA ILE A 139 12.72 -2.57 8.39
C ILE A 139 13.33 -1.17 8.16
N SER A 140 13.53 -0.84 6.89
CA SER A 140 14.04 0.46 6.45
C SER A 140 13.01 1.58 6.64
N PHE A 141 13.45 2.84 6.53
CA PHE A 141 12.54 3.99 6.49
C PHE A 141 11.52 3.85 5.36
N LEU A 142 11.99 3.50 4.16
CA LEU A 142 11.14 3.27 2.98
C LEU A 142 10.05 2.24 3.26
N HIS A 143 10.41 1.11 3.86
CA HIS A 143 9.46 0.04 4.21
C HIS A 143 8.36 0.56 5.14
N VAL A 144 8.74 1.13 6.29
CA VAL A 144 7.76 1.57 7.30
C VAL A 144 6.91 2.73 6.79
N TYR A 145 7.51 3.70 6.09
CA TYR A 145 6.80 4.81 5.46
C TYR A 145 5.76 4.31 4.46
N HIS A 146 6.16 3.40 3.57
CA HIS A 146 5.27 2.83 2.57
C HIS A 146 4.12 2.05 3.21
N HIS A 147 4.38 1.14 4.15
CA HIS A 147 3.32 0.33 4.76
C HIS A 147 2.33 1.18 5.57
N ALA A 148 2.82 2.14 6.36
CA ALA A 148 1.94 3.07 7.08
C ALA A 148 1.14 3.96 6.10
N GLY A 149 1.81 4.51 5.08
CA GLY A 149 1.19 5.34 4.05
C GLY A 149 0.13 4.58 3.25
N MET A 150 0.36 3.32 2.89
CA MET A 150 -0.60 2.50 2.15
C MET A 150 -1.84 2.16 2.97
N VAL A 151 -1.71 1.94 4.28
CA VAL A 151 -2.87 1.78 5.17
C VAL A 151 -3.70 3.06 5.22
N LEU A 152 -3.07 4.22 5.38
CA LEU A 152 -3.77 5.51 5.38
C LEU A 152 -4.42 5.82 4.03
N CYS A 153 -3.69 5.64 2.94
CA CYS A 153 -4.17 5.87 1.57
C CYS A 153 -5.34 4.96 1.22
N SER A 154 -5.26 3.66 1.54
CA SER A 154 -6.36 2.72 1.29
C SER A 154 -7.55 2.97 2.21
N TYR A 155 -7.33 3.45 3.44
CA TYR A 155 -8.38 3.93 4.34
C TYR A 155 -9.16 5.08 3.70
N LEU A 156 -8.45 6.14 3.29
CA LEU A 156 -9.06 7.30 2.64
C LEU A 156 -9.75 6.89 1.33
N GLY A 157 -9.12 5.99 0.57
CA GLY A 157 -9.67 5.42 -0.65
C GLY A 157 -11.02 4.74 -0.42
N PHE A 158 -11.14 3.83 0.54
CA PHE A 158 -12.44 3.18 0.78
C PHE A 158 -13.46 4.14 1.40
N ARG A 159 -13.04 5.05 2.29
CA ARG A 159 -13.95 5.88 3.09
C ARG A 159 -14.52 7.06 2.30
N PHE A 160 -13.74 7.60 1.36
CA PHE A 160 -14.07 8.83 0.65
C PHE A 160 -14.06 8.67 -0.87
N PHE A 161 -13.44 7.61 -1.42
CA PHE A 161 -13.26 7.46 -2.87
C PHE A 161 -13.57 6.03 -3.32
N GLY A 162 -14.73 5.51 -2.89
CA GLY A 162 -15.13 4.11 -3.00
C GLY A 162 -15.55 3.65 -4.41
N GLY A 163 -14.75 3.91 -5.45
CA GLY A 163 -15.03 3.44 -6.81
C GLY A 163 -14.36 4.27 -7.90
N GLY A 164 -14.86 4.14 -9.13
CA GLY A 164 -14.38 4.93 -10.27
C GLY A 164 -12.87 4.79 -10.51
N LEU A 165 -12.18 5.92 -10.69
CA LEU A 165 -10.73 5.97 -10.92
C LEU A 165 -9.90 5.36 -9.77
N SER A 166 -10.42 5.32 -8.54
CA SER A 166 -9.67 4.78 -7.39
C SER A 166 -9.37 3.28 -7.51
N LEU A 167 -10.12 2.55 -8.34
CA LEU A 167 -9.95 1.11 -8.57
C LEU A 167 -8.64 0.77 -9.30
N TRP A 168 -8.00 1.76 -9.92
CA TRP A 168 -6.63 1.61 -10.44
C TRP A 168 -5.65 1.23 -9.33
N LEU A 169 -5.85 1.73 -8.10
CA LEU A 169 -5.00 1.45 -6.96
C LEU A 169 -4.97 -0.06 -6.62
N PRO A 170 -6.11 -0.72 -6.27
CA PRO A 170 -6.12 -2.17 -6.02
C PRO A 170 -5.73 -3.00 -7.23
N MET A 171 -6.02 -2.54 -8.46
CA MET A 171 -5.65 -3.26 -9.68
C MET A 171 -4.13 -3.39 -9.82
N LEU A 172 -3.42 -2.27 -9.92
CA LEU A 172 -1.98 -2.26 -10.19
C LEU A 172 -1.16 -2.64 -8.95
N ASN A 173 -1.51 -2.10 -7.78
CA ASN A 173 -0.80 -2.44 -6.55
C ASN A 173 -0.97 -3.92 -6.22
N GLY A 174 -2.18 -4.47 -6.38
CA GLY A 174 -2.45 -5.89 -6.20
C GLY A 174 -1.60 -6.75 -7.15
N PHE A 175 -1.55 -6.41 -8.43
CA PHE A 175 -0.71 -7.12 -9.40
C PHE A 175 0.78 -7.12 -9.01
N VAL A 176 1.34 -5.97 -8.66
CA VAL A 176 2.75 -5.88 -8.26
C VAL A 176 3.01 -6.61 -6.94
N HIS A 177 2.07 -6.59 -5.99
CA HIS A 177 2.15 -7.38 -4.77
C HIS A 177 2.12 -8.87 -5.06
N VAL A 178 1.34 -9.36 -6.03
CA VAL A 178 1.42 -10.78 -6.47
C VAL A 178 2.84 -11.12 -6.90
N VAL A 179 3.46 -10.33 -7.78
CA VAL A 179 4.84 -10.56 -8.24
C VAL A 179 5.84 -10.51 -7.08
N MET A 180 5.65 -9.57 -6.14
CA MET A 180 6.48 -9.45 -4.95
C MET A 180 6.38 -10.66 -4.02
N PHE A 181 5.16 -11.11 -3.71
CA PHE A 181 4.96 -12.26 -2.82
C PHE A 181 5.35 -13.59 -3.48
N VAL A 182 5.21 -13.72 -4.81
CA VAL A 182 5.79 -14.85 -5.55
C VAL A 182 7.31 -14.88 -5.34
N TYR A 183 7.98 -13.73 -5.44
CA TYR A 183 9.42 -13.64 -5.16
C TYR A 183 9.75 -14.04 -3.70
N TYR A 184 9.00 -13.54 -2.72
CA TYR A 184 9.22 -13.89 -1.31
C TYR A 184 9.00 -15.37 -1.04
N PHE A 185 7.93 -15.95 -1.57
CA PHE A 185 7.66 -17.38 -1.49
C PHE A 185 8.82 -18.20 -2.07
N LEU A 186 9.30 -17.85 -3.28
CA LEU A 186 10.44 -18.54 -3.90
C LEU A 186 11.70 -18.45 -3.02
N THR A 187 11.99 -17.29 -2.43
CA THR A 187 13.14 -17.13 -1.52
C THR A 187 12.97 -17.84 -0.17
N ALA A 188 11.73 -18.12 0.23
CA ALA A 188 11.42 -18.92 1.41
C ALA A 188 11.60 -20.41 1.11
N VAL A 189 11.09 -20.91 -0.02
CA VAL A 189 11.27 -22.30 -0.47
C VAL A 189 12.75 -22.62 -0.63
N ASP A 190 13.44 -21.83 -1.47
CA ASP A 190 14.85 -21.98 -1.78
C ASP A 190 15.60 -20.65 -1.62
N SER A 191 16.57 -20.65 -0.70
CA SER A 191 17.39 -19.49 -0.41
C SER A 191 18.28 -19.04 -1.57
N SER A 192 18.52 -19.88 -2.58
CA SER A 192 19.31 -19.54 -3.78
C SER A 192 18.71 -18.34 -4.52
N TRP A 193 17.39 -18.19 -4.53
CA TRP A 193 16.68 -17.06 -5.13
C TRP A 193 17.01 -15.70 -4.50
N LYS A 194 17.53 -15.68 -3.26
CA LYS A 194 18.03 -14.44 -2.63
C LYS A 194 19.22 -13.87 -3.40
N GLN A 195 19.96 -14.70 -4.13
CA GLN A 195 21.11 -14.28 -4.94
C GLN A 195 20.70 -13.78 -6.33
N SER A 196 19.46 -14.01 -6.76
CA SER A 196 18.96 -13.54 -8.05
C SER A 196 18.79 -12.02 -8.06
N THR A 197 19.87 -11.32 -8.45
CA THR A 197 19.88 -9.86 -8.59
C THR A 197 19.03 -9.39 -9.77
N ALA A 198 18.90 -10.20 -10.81
CA ALA A 198 18.04 -9.91 -11.97
C ALA A 198 16.57 -9.81 -11.55
N PHE A 199 16.05 -10.78 -10.79
CA PHE A 199 14.67 -10.75 -10.33
C PHE A 199 14.40 -9.54 -9.45
N LYS A 200 15.26 -9.29 -8.46
CA LYS A 200 15.14 -8.12 -7.56
C LYS A 200 15.12 -6.80 -8.33
N ARG A 201 15.96 -6.69 -9.37
CA ARG A 201 16.03 -5.51 -10.23
C ARG A 201 14.72 -5.35 -11.02
N THR A 202 14.24 -6.40 -11.67
CA THR A 202 12.97 -6.38 -12.43
C THR A 202 11.79 -6.02 -11.53
N LEU A 203 11.73 -6.58 -10.31
CA LEU A 203 10.69 -6.26 -9.33
C LEU A 203 10.69 -4.75 -8.99
N THR A 204 11.88 -4.19 -8.74
CA THR A 204 12.02 -2.75 -8.45
C THR A 204 11.60 -1.89 -9.65
N GLN A 205 11.91 -2.32 -10.88
CA GLN A 205 11.51 -1.63 -12.10
C GLN A 205 9.99 -1.64 -12.29
N ILE A 206 9.33 -2.78 -12.05
CA ILE A 206 7.87 -2.90 -12.12
C ILE A 206 7.22 -1.96 -11.09
N GLN A 207 7.75 -1.88 -9.87
CA GLN A 207 7.27 -0.94 -8.84
C GLN A 207 7.41 0.52 -9.27
N LEU A 208 8.54 0.91 -9.88
CA LEU A 208 8.73 2.26 -10.41
C LEU A 208 7.76 2.59 -11.55
N ILE A 209 7.54 1.62 -12.46
CA ILE A 209 6.55 1.77 -13.54
C ILE A 209 5.15 1.95 -12.97
N GLN A 210 4.77 1.16 -11.95
CA GLN A 210 3.47 1.31 -11.28
C GLN A 210 3.26 2.73 -10.75
N PHE A 211 4.23 3.31 -10.04
CA PHE A 211 4.11 4.68 -9.53
C PHE A 211 4.00 5.71 -10.67
N GLY A 212 4.74 5.51 -11.77
CA GLY A 212 4.62 6.34 -12.97
C GLY A 212 3.23 6.28 -13.59
N VAL A 213 2.65 5.08 -13.70
CA VAL A 213 1.27 4.91 -14.21
C VAL A 213 0.27 5.59 -13.28
N PHE A 214 0.42 5.49 -11.95
CA PHE A 214 -0.45 6.23 -11.03
C PHE A 214 -0.36 7.75 -11.20
N ILE A 215 0.83 8.30 -11.44
CA ILE A 215 0.97 9.75 -11.71
C ILE A 215 0.21 10.13 -12.99
N VAL A 216 0.31 9.33 -14.05
CA VAL A 216 -0.40 9.61 -15.31
C VAL A 216 -1.91 9.52 -15.11
N VAL A 217 -2.40 8.43 -14.52
CA VAL A 217 -3.84 8.17 -14.33
C VAL A 217 -4.46 9.25 -13.44
N TYR A 218 -3.93 9.47 -12.23
CA TYR A 218 -4.49 10.46 -11.30
C TYR A 218 -4.18 11.90 -11.73
N GLY A 219 -3.04 12.13 -12.37
CA GLY A 219 -2.67 13.45 -12.90
C GLY A 219 -3.53 13.89 -14.08
N SER A 220 -4.04 12.95 -14.89
CA SER A 220 -4.92 13.25 -16.02
C SER A 220 -6.19 14.03 -15.60
N VAL A 221 -6.66 13.83 -14.37
CA VAL A 221 -7.82 14.52 -13.77
C VAL A 221 -7.62 16.03 -13.72
N PHE A 222 -6.39 16.53 -13.59
CA PHE A 222 -6.12 17.98 -13.57
C PHE A 222 -6.19 18.64 -14.95
N PHE A 223 -6.04 17.87 -16.01
CA PHE A 223 -5.96 18.38 -17.38
C PHE A 223 -7.21 18.10 -18.20
N ARG A 224 -8.14 17.28 -17.68
CA ARG A 224 -9.37 16.88 -18.35
C ARG A 224 -10.58 17.23 -17.49
N LYS A 225 -11.73 17.48 -18.12
CA LYS A 225 -13.00 17.63 -17.41
C LYS A 225 -13.47 16.25 -16.94
N CYS A 226 -12.98 15.82 -15.77
CA CYS A 226 -13.38 14.58 -15.13
C CYS A 226 -14.27 14.85 -13.91
N GLU A 227 -15.30 14.03 -13.73
CA GLU A 227 -16.20 14.09 -12.56
C GLU A 227 -15.58 13.45 -11.31
N TYR A 228 -14.41 12.82 -11.45
CA TYR A 228 -13.68 12.26 -10.33
C TYR A 228 -13.14 13.38 -9.40
N PRO A 229 -13.26 13.26 -8.06
CA PRO A 229 -12.85 14.31 -7.13
C PRO A 229 -11.35 14.66 -7.23
N SER A 230 -11.04 15.88 -7.68
CA SER A 230 -9.66 16.38 -7.82
C SER A 230 -8.90 16.45 -6.50
N PHE A 231 -9.61 16.62 -5.37
CA PHE A 231 -9.04 16.62 -4.03
C PHE A 231 -8.21 15.37 -3.73
N ALA A 232 -8.69 14.19 -4.13
CA ALA A 232 -7.95 12.93 -3.98
C ALA A 232 -6.61 12.97 -4.73
N CYS A 233 -6.59 13.53 -5.94
CA CYS A 233 -5.41 13.60 -6.78
C CYS A 233 -4.32 14.53 -6.21
N TYR A 234 -4.70 15.59 -5.48
CA TYR A 234 -3.73 16.46 -4.80
C TYR A 234 -2.96 15.76 -3.69
N LEU A 235 -3.51 14.67 -3.14
CA LEU A 235 -2.81 13.81 -2.19
C LEU A 235 -2.02 12.70 -2.91
N PHE A 236 -2.67 11.98 -3.84
CA PHE A 236 -2.09 10.79 -4.47
C PHE A 236 -0.92 11.11 -5.41
N VAL A 237 -0.98 12.18 -6.20
CA VAL A 237 0.07 12.49 -7.19
C VAL A 237 1.40 12.85 -6.49
N PRO A 238 1.44 13.81 -5.55
CA PRO A 238 2.69 14.11 -4.83
C PRO A 238 3.23 12.91 -4.05
N GLN A 239 2.36 12.10 -3.46
CA GLN A 239 2.76 10.87 -2.77
C GLN A 239 3.47 9.90 -3.73
N ASN A 240 2.94 9.68 -4.94
CA ASN A 240 3.58 8.80 -5.93
C ASN A 240 4.90 9.37 -6.46
N VAL A 241 5.01 10.69 -6.62
CA VAL A 241 6.30 11.34 -6.94
C VAL A 241 7.32 11.06 -5.84
N PHE A 242 6.94 11.22 -4.57
CA PHE A 242 7.82 10.92 -3.44
C PHE A 242 8.24 9.45 -3.42
N MET A 243 7.33 8.53 -3.71
CA MET A 243 7.64 7.10 -3.83
C MET A 243 8.65 6.80 -4.95
N ILE A 244 8.52 7.46 -6.12
CA ILE A 244 9.51 7.35 -7.20
C ILE A 244 10.89 7.83 -6.74
N LEU A 245 10.95 8.94 -6.00
CA LEU A 245 12.24 9.45 -5.49
C LEU A 245 12.90 8.45 -4.54
N LEU A 246 12.15 7.87 -3.60
CA LEU A 246 12.69 6.91 -2.65
C LEU A 246 13.09 5.57 -3.31
N PHE A 247 12.23 5.02 -4.17
CA PHE A 247 12.56 3.79 -4.91
C PHE A 247 13.65 4.01 -5.94
N GLY A 248 13.72 5.20 -6.54
CA GLY A 248 14.78 5.62 -7.46
C GLY A 248 16.13 5.71 -6.75
N ASP A 249 16.18 6.36 -5.59
CA ASP A 249 17.39 6.41 -4.75
C ASP A 249 17.85 5.00 -4.35
N PHE A 250 16.92 4.15 -3.89
CA PHE A 250 17.20 2.75 -3.59
C PHE A 250 17.75 1.99 -4.80
N TYR A 251 17.13 2.15 -5.97
CA TYR A 251 17.54 1.48 -7.21
C TYR A 251 18.93 1.91 -7.66
N LEU A 252 19.21 3.22 -7.66
CA LEU A 252 20.52 3.77 -8.03
C LEU A 252 21.62 3.27 -7.10
N LYS A 253 21.40 3.36 -5.79
CA LYS A 253 22.37 2.88 -4.78
C LYS A 253 22.62 1.38 -4.88
N THR A 254 21.56 0.58 -5.04
CA THR A 254 21.65 -0.89 -4.98
C THR A 254 22.16 -1.51 -6.28
N TYR A 255 21.75 -1.01 -7.43
CA TYR A 255 22.00 -1.70 -8.71
C TYR A 255 22.96 -0.96 -9.65
N VAL A 256 23.02 0.38 -9.58
CA VAL A 256 23.86 1.18 -10.48
C VAL A 256 25.21 1.48 -9.82
N PHE A 257 25.20 2.13 -8.65
CA PHE A 257 26.42 2.58 -7.98
C PHE A 257 27.18 1.44 -7.29
N SER A 258 26.49 0.45 -6.73
CA SER A 258 27.11 -0.75 -6.16
C SER A 258 27.91 -1.55 -7.21
N LYS A 259 27.37 -1.68 -8.43
CA LYS A 259 28.05 -2.36 -9.54
C LYS A 259 29.29 -1.59 -10.02
N SER A 260 29.24 -0.25 -10.03
CA SER A 260 30.38 0.60 -10.38
C SER A 260 31.55 0.48 -9.37
N LYS A 261 31.26 0.34 -8.07
CA LYS A 261 32.28 0.10 -7.04
C LYS A 261 32.98 -1.25 -7.20
N ASN A 262 32.25 -2.31 -7.50
CA ASN A 262 32.84 -3.65 -7.70
C ASN A 262 33.70 -3.74 -8.97
N VAL A 263 33.36 -2.98 -10.03
CA VAL A 263 34.17 -2.90 -11.25
C VAL A 263 35.43 -2.05 -11.05
N LYS A 264 35.37 -0.99 -10.23
CA LYS A 264 36.54 -0.15 -9.90
C LYS A 264 37.52 -0.82 -8.96
N ASN A 265 37.06 -1.69 -8.05
CA ASN A 265 37.93 -2.44 -7.14
C ASN A 265 38.49 -3.74 -7.74
N ALA A 266 38.04 -4.12 -8.94
CA ALA A 266 38.52 -5.28 -9.69
C ALA A 266 39.49 -4.91 -10.83
N LYS A 267 39.85 -3.62 -10.94
CA LYS A 267 40.92 -3.09 -11.77
C LYS A 267 42.06 -2.62 -10.87
#